data_AF-A0A0D6LVU2-F1
#
_entry.id   AF-A0A0D6LVU2-F1
#
_cell.length_a   1.000
_cell.length_b   1.000
_cell.length_c   1.000
_cell.angle_alpha   90.00
_cell.angle_beta   90.00
_cell.angle_gamma   90.00
#
_symmetry.space_group_name_H-M   'P 1'
#
loop_
_entity.id
_entity.type
_entity.pdbx_description
1 polymer ?
#
loop_
_entity_poly.entity_id
_entity_poly.type
_entity_poly.pdbx_seq_one_letter_code
_entity_poly.pdbx_strand_id
1 'polypeptide(L)'
;MHLLGTAILNAKPHCEEEKPTPKPKKKRRNRCTDRRRIRFIRRLIASIKAEMIITGSAASENVGRDAALTWKFNQLNTNKNQVLERSEWKPYKSALLQWKKVKHCSRSFFKTCDADSNRRLTFDEWKKCIVADITKTPALRPDQLNPFLYILKAD
;
A
#
# COMPACT_ATOMS: atom_id res chain seq x y z
N MET A 1 -1.03 -6.18 68.70
CA MET A 1 -1.83 -4.95 68.60
C MET A 1 -1.21 -4.03 67.56
N HIS A 2 -2.03 -3.59 66.62
CA HIS A 2 -1.95 -2.40 65.75
C HIS A 2 -0.69 -2.07 64.93
N LEU A 3 -0.83 -2.24 63.61
CA LEU A 3 -0.25 -1.35 62.60
C LEU A 3 -0.73 0.08 62.87
N LEU A 4 0.18 1.01 63.15
CA LEU A 4 -0.12 2.44 63.16
C LEU A 4 -0.21 2.91 61.71
N GLY A 5 -1.43 2.96 61.19
CA GLY A 5 -1.76 3.63 59.94
C GLY A 5 -1.60 5.13 60.11
N THR A 6 -0.76 5.76 59.28
CA THR A 6 -0.66 7.22 59.18
C THR A 6 -1.78 7.73 58.28
N ALA A 7 -3.01 7.71 58.78
CA ALA A 7 -4.12 8.43 58.17
C ALA A 7 -4.19 9.83 58.83
N ILE A 8 -3.84 10.86 58.07
CA ILE A 8 -3.99 12.26 58.52
C ILE A 8 -5.36 12.74 58.05
N LEU A 9 -6.27 13.04 58.98
CA LEU A 9 -7.56 13.64 58.66
C LEU A 9 -7.32 15.11 58.26
N ASN A 10 -7.86 15.51 57.10
CA ASN A 10 -7.79 16.87 56.53
C ASN A 10 -6.45 17.37 55.97
N ALA A 11 -5.47 16.50 55.71
CA ALA A 11 -4.28 16.89 54.94
C ALA A 11 -4.01 15.90 53.79
N LYS A 12 -3.70 16.41 52.60
CA LYS A 12 -3.22 15.59 51.47
C LYS A 12 -1.81 15.09 51.80
N PRO A 13 -1.56 13.77 51.82
CA PRO A 13 -0.22 13.25 51.96
C PRO A 13 0.64 13.71 50.79
N HIS A 14 1.88 14.14 51.07
CA HIS A 14 2.84 14.57 50.06
C HIS A 14 3.44 13.34 49.39
N CYS A 15 2.73 12.79 48.39
CA CYS A 15 3.34 11.88 47.44
C CYS A 15 4.18 12.72 46.49
N GLU A 16 5.50 12.57 46.49
CA GLU A 16 6.34 13.07 45.41
C GLU A 16 5.84 12.43 44.10
N GLU A 17 5.12 13.21 43.30
CA GLU A 17 4.71 12.81 41.97
C GLU A 17 5.96 12.76 41.08
N GLU A 18 6.58 11.59 40.97
CA GLU A 18 7.47 11.32 39.86
C GLU A 18 6.68 11.52 38.56
N LYS A 19 6.94 12.65 37.89
CA LYS A 19 6.34 12.97 36.60
C LYS A 19 6.59 11.79 35.67
N PRO A 20 5.55 11.12 35.13
CA PRO A 20 5.76 10.02 34.21
C PRO A 20 6.52 10.56 33.00
N THR A 21 7.76 10.11 32.83
CA THR A 21 8.55 10.44 31.65
C THR A 21 7.73 10.02 30.41
N PRO A 22 7.54 10.90 29.42
CA PRO A 22 6.77 10.56 28.24
C PRO A 22 7.49 9.44 27.51
N LYS A 23 6.99 8.20 27.64
CA LYS A 23 7.45 7.06 26.84
C LYS A 23 7.48 7.52 25.37
N PRO A 24 8.61 7.38 24.64
CA PRO A 24 8.67 7.81 23.26
C PRO A 24 7.55 7.10 22.51
N LYS A 25 6.56 7.87 22.02
CA LYS A 25 5.48 7.32 21.19
C LYS A 25 6.17 6.60 20.03
N LYS A 26 6.21 5.27 20.04
CA LYS A 26 6.67 4.47 18.89
C LYS A 26 5.87 4.98 17.71
N LYS A 27 6.46 5.85 16.86
CA LYS A 27 5.82 6.35 15.64
C LYS A 27 5.43 5.10 14.89
N ARG A 28 4.13 4.77 14.88
CA ARG A 28 3.63 3.62 14.11
C ARG A 28 4.23 3.81 12.73
N ARG A 29 5.07 2.87 12.26
CA ARG A 29 5.76 2.99 10.96
C ARG A 29 4.66 3.05 9.90
N ASN A 30 4.18 4.26 9.59
CA ASN A 30 3.11 4.59 8.64
C ASN A 30 3.63 4.51 7.20
N ARG A 31 4.60 3.63 6.96
CA ARG A 31 5.22 3.38 5.67
C ARG A 31 4.40 2.31 4.93
N CYS A 32 4.37 2.39 3.61
CA CYS A 32 3.86 1.29 2.80
C CYS A 32 4.80 0.09 2.95
N THR A 33 4.32 -1.00 3.55
CA THR A 33 5.04 -2.28 3.61
C THR A 33 4.78 -3.08 2.35
N ASP A 34 5.63 -4.05 2.00
CA ASP A 34 5.45 -4.85 0.77
C ASP A 34 4.08 -5.54 0.71
N ARG A 35 3.63 -6.13 1.83
CA ARG A 35 2.27 -6.71 1.93
C ARG A 35 1.16 -5.70 1.62
N ARG A 36 1.29 -4.45 2.09
CA ARG A 36 0.32 -3.39 1.81
C ARG A 36 0.45 -2.87 0.37
N ARG A 37 1.67 -2.85 -0.16
CA ARG A 37 1.98 -2.49 -1.54
C ARG A 37 1.34 -3.46 -2.52
N ILE A 38 1.51 -4.77 -2.32
CA ILE A 38 0.84 -5.83 -3.10
C ILE A 38 -0.68 -5.64 -3.09
N ARG A 39 -1.29 -5.40 -1.92
CA ARG A 39 -2.73 -5.16 -1.81
C ARG A 39 -3.17 -3.92 -2.60
N PHE A 40 -2.41 -2.83 -2.51
CA PHE A 40 -2.65 -1.61 -3.27
C PHE A 40 -2.59 -1.89 -4.78
N ILE A 41 -1.54 -2.58 -5.26
CA ILE A 41 -1.34 -2.90 -6.68
C ILE A 41 -2.45 -3.80 -7.23
N ARG A 42 -2.85 -4.84 -6.48
CA ARG A 42 -3.98 -5.70 -6.86
C ARG A 42 -5.28 -4.92 -7.01
N ARG A 43 -5.57 -4.03 -6.05
CA ARG A 43 -6.74 -3.14 -6.10
C ARG A 43 -6.65 -2.16 -7.28
N LEU A 44 -5.45 -1.64 -7.56
CA LEU A 44 -5.20 -0.72 -8.67
C LEU A 44 -5.52 -1.37 -10.02
N ILE A 45 -5.01 -2.57 -10.26
CA ILE A 45 -5.28 -3.29 -11.51
C ILE A 45 -6.78 -3.62 -11.62
N ALA A 46 -7.40 -4.11 -10.54
CA ALA A 46 -8.82 -4.42 -10.55
C ALA A 46 -9.67 -3.17 -10.89
N SER A 47 -9.36 -2.02 -10.31
CA SER A 47 -10.08 -0.78 -10.63
C SER A 47 -9.86 -0.33 -12.06
N ILE A 48 -8.63 -0.46 -12.58
CA ILE A 48 -8.32 -0.08 -13.98
C ILE A 48 -9.08 -0.96 -14.95
N LYS A 49 -9.11 -2.28 -14.73
CA LYS A 49 -9.88 -3.21 -15.56
C LYS A 49 -11.37 -2.89 -15.53
N ALA A 50 -11.92 -2.66 -14.34
CA ALA A 50 -13.33 -2.29 -14.20
C ALA A 50 -13.66 -0.99 -14.94
N GLU A 51 -12.79 0.03 -14.81
CA GLU A 51 -12.95 1.31 -15.51
C GLU A 51 -12.91 1.13 -17.03
N MET A 52 -12.01 0.29 -17.55
CA MET A 52 -11.91 -0.01 -18.99
C MET A 52 -13.16 -0.70 -19.53
N ILE A 53 -13.75 -1.62 -18.77
CA ILE A 53 -15.00 -2.31 -19.15
C ILE A 53 -16.18 -1.33 -19.13
N ILE A 54 -16.32 -0.56 -18.04
CA ILE A 54 -17.44 0.39 -17.87
C ILE A 54 -17.45 1.47 -18.95
N THR A 55 -16.27 1.91 -19.39
CA THR A 55 -16.14 2.93 -20.44
C THR A 55 -16.30 2.39 -21.86
N GLY A 56 -16.64 1.10 -22.03
CA GLY A 56 -16.85 0.47 -23.34
C GLY A 56 -15.55 0.27 -24.14
N SER A 57 -14.38 0.47 -23.52
CA SER A 57 -13.07 0.29 -24.17
C SER A 57 -12.66 -1.19 -24.28
N ALA A 58 -13.42 -2.11 -23.68
CA ALA A 58 -13.26 -3.55 -23.81
C ALA A 58 -14.63 -4.24 -23.82
N ALA A 59 -14.84 -5.16 -24.77
CA ALA A 59 -16.08 -5.93 -24.91
C ALA A 59 -16.11 -7.22 -24.07
N SER A 60 -15.00 -7.60 -23.44
CA SER A 60 -14.86 -8.85 -22.69
C SER A 60 -14.46 -8.58 -21.24
N GLU A 61 -15.01 -9.37 -20.30
CA GLU A 61 -14.58 -9.38 -18.89
C GLU A 61 -13.13 -9.84 -18.72
N ASN A 62 -12.58 -10.57 -19.69
CA ASN A 62 -11.21 -11.06 -19.68
C ASN A 62 -10.20 -10.02 -20.20
N VAL A 63 -10.25 -8.79 -19.67
CA VAL A 63 -9.26 -7.75 -19.98
C VAL A 63 -7.89 -8.17 -19.46
N GLY A 64 -6.93 -8.34 -20.39
CA GLY A 64 -5.53 -8.61 -20.08
C GLY A 64 -4.91 -7.50 -19.23
N ARG A 65 -4.01 -7.85 -18.30
CA ARG A 65 -3.33 -6.85 -17.43
C ARG A 65 -2.62 -5.78 -18.26
N ASP A 66 -1.83 -6.20 -19.24
CA ASP A 66 -1.03 -5.30 -20.06
C ASP A 66 -1.90 -4.34 -20.88
N ALA A 67 -2.99 -4.85 -21.45
CA ALA A 67 -3.97 -4.02 -22.14
C ALA A 67 -4.59 -2.96 -21.21
N ALA A 68 -4.98 -3.36 -20.00
CA ALA A 68 -5.55 -2.45 -19.00
C ALA A 68 -4.55 -1.35 -18.57
N LEU A 69 -3.28 -1.73 -18.35
CA LEU A 69 -2.23 -0.79 -17.97
C LEU A 69 -1.89 0.19 -19.10
N THR A 70 -1.86 -0.29 -20.34
CA THR A 70 -1.65 0.52 -21.55
C THR A 70 -2.79 1.51 -21.73
N TRP A 71 -4.02 1.03 -21.65
CA TRP A 71 -5.22 1.87 -21.73
C TRP A 71 -5.21 2.98 -20.67
N LYS A 72 -4.92 2.65 -19.41
CA LYS A 72 -4.91 3.66 -18.35
C LYS A 72 -3.78 4.67 -18.52
N PHE A 73 -2.61 4.23 -18.98
CA PHE A 73 -1.50 5.14 -19.26
C PHE A 73 -1.88 6.15 -20.34
N ASN A 74 -2.45 5.68 -21.45
CA ASN A 74 -2.89 6.53 -22.55
C ASN A 74 -4.01 7.50 -22.14
N GLN A 75 -4.92 7.07 -21.26
CA GLN A 75 -5.96 7.94 -20.70
C GLN A 75 -5.39 9.07 -19.83
N LEU A 76 -4.31 8.80 -19.09
CA LEU A 76 -3.66 9.80 -18.24
C LEU A 76 -2.75 10.73 -19.05
N ASN A 77 -2.14 10.23 -20.13
CA ASN A 77 -1.21 10.95 -20.98
C ASN A 77 -1.97 11.85 -21.98
N THR A 78 -2.46 12.99 -21.48
CA THR A 78 -3.32 13.90 -22.25
C THR A 78 -2.54 14.65 -23.32
N ASN A 79 -1.25 14.93 -23.09
CA ASN A 79 -0.39 15.61 -24.06
C ASN A 79 0.23 14.65 -25.11
N LYS A 80 0.02 13.34 -24.96
CA LYS A 80 0.49 12.25 -25.85
C LYS A 80 2.01 12.17 -26.03
N ASN A 81 2.80 12.67 -25.08
CA ASN A 81 4.27 12.68 -25.17
C ASN A 81 4.94 11.36 -24.73
N GLN A 82 4.16 10.28 -24.56
CA GLN A 82 4.59 8.95 -24.08
C GLN A 82 5.17 8.90 -22.66
N VAL A 83 4.99 9.97 -21.88
CA VAL A 83 5.42 10.06 -20.49
C VAL A 83 4.31 10.67 -19.62
N LEU A 84 4.18 10.28 -18.36
CA LEU A 84 3.26 10.96 -17.43
C LEU A 84 3.99 12.02 -16.62
N GLU A 85 3.60 13.27 -16.82
CA GLU A 85 4.08 14.40 -16.05
C GLU A 85 3.28 14.59 -14.76
N ARG A 86 3.82 15.40 -13.84
CA ARG A 86 3.19 15.67 -12.55
C ARG A 86 1.77 16.20 -12.67
N SER A 87 1.49 17.04 -13.66
CA SER A 87 0.16 17.57 -13.95
C SER A 87 -0.86 16.46 -14.26
N GLU A 88 -0.42 15.41 -14.95
CA GLU A 88 -1.26 14.32 -15.44
C GLU A 88 -1.52 13.25 -14.38
N TRP A 89 -0.49 12.81 -13.65
CA TRP A 89 -0.67 11.76 -12.65
C TRP A 89 -1.17 12.27 -11.29
N LYS A 90 -0.98 13.56 -10.96
CA LYS A 90 -1.36 14.11 -9.65
C LYS A 90 -2.87 14.04 -9.37
N PRO A 91 -3.78 14.37 -10.31
CA PRO A 91 -5.21 14.16 -10.12
C PRO A 91 -5.56 12.69 -9.85
N TYR A 92 -4.98 11.78 -10.63
CA TYR A 92 -5.22 10.35 -10.43
C TYR A 92 -4.71 9.87 -9.07
N LYS A 93 -3.53 10.32 -8.64
CA LYS A 93 -3.02 10.09 -7.29
C LYS A 93 -4.00 10.56 -6.20
N SER A 94 -4.63 11.72 -6.37
CA SER A 94 -5.62 12.23 -5.42
C SER A 94 -6.83 11.31 -5.31
N ALA A 95 -7.29 10.72 -6.42
CA ALA A 95 -8.35 9.70 -6.41
C ALA A 95 -7.89 8.43 -5.66
N LEU A 96 -6.67 7.95 -5.93
CA LEU A 96 -6.10 6.77 -5.25
C LEU A 96 -5.88 6.97 -3.74
N LEU A 97 -5.75 8.22 -3.27
CA LEU A 97 -5.63 8.54 -1.84
C LEU A 97 -6.96 8.35 -1.08
N GLN A 98 -8.10 8.38 -1.78
CA GLN A 98 -9.42 8.09 -1.19
C GLN A 98 -9.60 6.61 -0.83
N TRP A 99 -8.71 5.74 -1.32
CA TRP A 99 -8.77 4.32 -1.03
C TRP A 99 -8.35 4.01 0.41
N LYS A 100 -9.37 3.75 1.24
CA LYS A 100 -9.21 3.28 2.62
C LYS A 100 -8.26 2.06 2.67
N LYS A 101 -7.50 1.95 3.77
CA LYS A 101 -6.51 0.89 4.06
C LYS A 101 -5.24 0.88 3.19
N VAL A 102 -5.22 1.55 2.03
CA VAL A 102 -4.05 1.58 1.12
C VAL A 102 -3.51 2.98 0.82
N LYS A 103 -4.13 4.05 1.34
CA LYS A 103 -3.71 5.46 1.16
C LYS A 103 -2.20 5.73 1.33
N HIS A 104 -1.55 5.03 2.25
CA HIS A 104 -0.12 5.20 2.52
C HIS A 104 0.76 4.73 1.34
N CYS A 105 0.32 3.69 0.63
CA CYS A 105 0.98 3.21 -0.57
C CYS A 105 0.71 4.13 -1.76
N SER A 106 -0.53 4.60 -1.92
CA SER A 106 -0.88 5.59 -2.95
C SER A 106 -0.04 6.89 -2.83
N ARG A 107 0.32 7.29 -1.61
CA ARG A 107 1.09 8.52 -1.35
C ARG A 107 2.49 8.50 -1.97
N SER A 108 3.16 7.36 -1.94
CA SER A 108 4.52 7.21 -2.48
C SER A 108 4.56 6.58 -3.88
N PHE A 109 3.49 5.93 -4.33
CA PHE A 109 3.46 5.10 -5.55
C PHE A 109 4.19 5.71 -6.76
N PHE A 110 3.72 6.86 -7.28
CA PHE A 110 4.34 7.49 -8.46
C PHE A 110 5.82 7.83 -8.25
N LYS A 111 6.17 8.33 -7.05
CA LYS A 111 7.57 8.64 -6.71
C LYS A 111 8.44 7.38 -6.61
N THR A 112 7.86 6.24 -6.22
CA THR A 112 8.60 4.97 -6.13
C THR A 112 8.69 4.23 -7.46
N CYS A 113 7.87 4.61 -8.45
CA CYS A 113 7.92 4.03 -9.79
C CYS A 113 8.84 4.82 -10.72
N ASP A 114 9.00 6.12 -10.47
CA ASP A 114 9.98 7.02 -11.09
C ASP A 114 11.39 6.59 -10.64
N ALA A 115 12.06 5.76 -11.44
CA ALA A 115 13.28 5.05 -11.08
C ALA A 115 14.51 5.95 -11.24
N ASP A 116 14.50 6.82 -12.24
CA ASP A 116 15.55 7.82 -12.49
C ASP A 116 15.33 9.13 -11.72
N SER A 117 14.20 9.27 -11.01
CA SER A 117 13.84 10.44 -10.20
C SER A 117 13.70 11.75 -11.00
N ASN A 118 13.40 11.65 -12.30
CA ASN A 118 13.24 12.79 -13.19
C ASN A 118 11.86 13.50 -13.04
N ARG A 119 11.00 13.02 -12.12
CA ARG A 119 9.64 13.50 -11.83
C ARG A 119 8.62 13.26 -12.95
N ARG A 120 9.00 12.46 -13.92
CA ARG A 120 8.17 11.97 -15.01
C ARG A 120 8.06 10.45 -14.84
N LEU A 121 7.08 9.85 -15.49
CA LEU A 121 6.88 8.42 -15.40
C LEU A 121 6.66 7.85 -16.80
N THR A 122 7.67 7.15 -17.32
CA THR A 122 7.59 6.48 -18.60
C THR A 122 6.64 5.28 -18.55
N PHE A 123 6.18 4.82 -19.71
CA PHE A 123 5.34 3.63 -19.77
C PHE A 123 6.02 2.38 -19.20
N ASP A 124 7.33 2.23 -19.45
CA ASP A 124 8.11 1.12 -18.91
C ASP A 124 8.21 1.15 -17.39
N GLU A 125 8.49 2.30 -16.80
CA GLU A 125 8.52 2.47 -15.34
C GLU A 125 7.16 2.16 -14.71
N TRP A 126 6.09 2.68 -15.31
CA TRP A 126 4.72 2.40 -14.91
C TRP A 126 4.42 0.89 -14.91
N LYS A 127 4.71 0.20 -16.03
CA LYS A 127 4.45 -1.23 -16.20
C LYS A 127 5.32 -2.07 -15.25
N LYS A 128 6.63 -1.82 -15.22
CA LYS A 128 7.58 -2.55 -14.37
C LYS A 128 7.24 -2.41 -12.90
N CYS A 129 6.92 -1.19 -12.44
CA CYS A 129 6.59 -0.93 -11.05
C CYS A 129 5.35 -1.73 -10.59
N ILE A 130 4.33 -1.82 -11.45
CA ILE A 130 3.10 -2.55 -11.15
C ILE A 130 3.30 -4.07 -11.23
N VAL A 131 4.03 -4.58 -12.22
CA VAL A 131 4.23 -6.02 -12.43
C VAL A 131 5.18 -6.62 -11.40
N ALA A 132 6.33 -5.97 -11.15
CA ALA A 132 7.34 -6.46 -10.22
C ALA A 132 6.82 -6.58 -8.77
N ASP A 133 5.79 -5.83 -8.41
CA ASP A 133 5.20 -5.92 -7.08
C ASP A 133 4.23 -7.11 -6.92
N ILE A 134 3.73 -7.70 -8.01
CA ILE A 134 2.82 -8.86 -7.94
C ILE A 134 3.60 -10.16 -7.84
N THR A 135 4.74 -10.26 -8.53
CA THR A 135 5.61 -11.44 -8.54
C THR A 135 6.36 -11.62 -7.22
N LYS A 136 6.40 -10.59 -6.36
CA LYS A 136 6.76 -10.67 -4.94
C LYS A 136 5.67 -11.38 -4.12
N THR A 137 5.23 -12.56 -4.57
CA THR A 137 4.49 -13.47 -3.72
C THR A 137 5.42 -13.80 -2.55
N PRO A 138 5.05 -13.56 -1.28
CA PRO A 138 5.82 -14.15 -0.20
C PRO A 138 5.80 -15.66 -0.44
N ALA A 139 6.97 -16.31 -0.43
CA ALA A 139 7.04 -17.77 -0.42
C ALA A 139 6.00 -18.27 0.60
N LEU A 140 5.11 -19.16 0.15
CA LEU A 140 4.21 -19.84 1.07
C LEU A 140 5.09 -20.43 2.14
N ARG A 141 4.78 -20.13 3.40
CA ARG A 141 5.49 -20.82 4.47
C ARG A 141 5.16 -22.32 4.36
N PRO A 142 6.04 -23.23 4.81
CA PRO A 142 5.80 -24.66 4.69
C PRO A 142 4.44 -25.10 5.28
N ASP A 143 3.96 -24.42 6.31
CA ASP A 143 2.65 -24.61 6.96
C ASP A 143 1.45 -24.15 6.12
N GLN A 144 1.67 -23.41 5.04
CA GLN A 144 0.65 -22.95 4.09
C GLN A 144 0.65 -23.72 2.77
N LEU A 145 1.54 -24.71 2.62
CA LEU A 145 1.53 -25.63 1.50
C LEU A 145 0.55 -26.76 1.78
N ASN A 146 -0.17 -27.21 0.74
CA ASN A 146 -1.01 -28.38 0.86
C ASN A 146 -0.13 -29.59 1.26
N PRO A 147 -0.38 -30.25 2.42
CA PRO A 147 0.44 -31.37 2.90
C PRO A 147 0.48 -32.54 1.90
N PHE A 148 -0.49 -32.65 1.00
CA PHE A 148 -0.51 -33.68 -0.04
C PHE A 148 0.50 -33.45 -1.18
N LEU A 149 1.10 -32.26 -1.31
CA LEU A 149 2.12 -31.99 -2.34
C LEU A 149 3.41 -32.81 -2.16
N TYR A 150 3.69 -33.26 -0.93
CA TYR A 150 4.85 -34.13 -0.64
C TYR A 150 4.54 -35.62 -0.85
N ILE A 151 3.27 -35.99 -0.87
CA ILE A 151 2.81 -37.39 -1.01
C ILE A 151 2.77 -37.78 -2.50
N LEU A 152 2.48 -36.84 -3.40
CA LEU A 152 2.43 -37.07 -4.85
C LEU A 152 3.80 -37.12 -5.53
N LYS A 153 4.89 -37.06 -4.76
CA LYS A 153 6.27 -37.04 -5.28
C LYS A 153 7.05 -38.34 -5.01
N ALA A 154 6.33 -39.41 -4.68
CA ALA A 154 6.90 -40.75 -4.59
C ALA A 154 6.75 -41.43 -5.95
N ASP A 155 7.87 -41.55 -6.67
CA ASP A 155 8.07 -42.56 -7.71
C ASP A 155 8.47 -43.89 -7.06
#